data_AF-A0A953HXN2-F1
#
_entry.id   AF-A0A953HXN2-F1
#
_cell.length_a   1.000
_cell.length_b   1.000
_cell.length_c   1.000
_cell.angle_alpha   90.00
_cell.angle_beta   90.00
_cell.angle_gamma   90.00
#
_symmetry.space_group_name_H-M   'P 1'
#
loop_
_entity.id
_entity.type
_entity.pdbx_description
1 polymer ?
#
loop_
_entity_poly.entity_id
_entity_poly.type
_entity_poly.pdbx_seq_one_letter_code
_entity_poly.pdbx_strand_id
1 'polypeptide(L)'
;MYKKDYVDSSICGSFDEVKKKMLNRSQSFKWKRDLKDLQAIYDSFTTPLKPLPGVHSPLQSSQTVIHTSKKVGRNDPCPCGSGKKYKKCCLRK
;
A
#
# COMPACT_ATOMS: atom_id res chain seq x y z
N MET A 1 7.68 -20.83 22.19
CA MET A 1 8.17 -19.52 22.66
C MET A 1 9.47 -19.23 21.95
N TYR A 2 9.49 -18.25 21.05
CA TYR A 2 10.70 -17.93 20.28
C TYR A 2 11.75 -17.28 21.20
N LYS A 3 13.03 -17.65 21.01
CA LYS A 3 14.15 -17.12 21.80
C LYS A 3 14.26 -15.60 21.59
N LYS A 4 14.46 -14.87 22.69
CA LYS A 4 14.41 -13.41 22.77
C LYS A 4 15.45 -12.69 21.89
N ASP A 5 16.43 -13.44 21.43
CA ASP A 5 17.58 -12.98 20.64
C ASP A 5 17.33 -13.08 19.13
N TYR A 6 16.19 -13.65 18.72
CA TYR A 6 15.81 -13.82 17.31
C TYR A 6 15.15 -12.56 16.71
N VAL A 7 14.71 -11.62 17.56
CA VAL A 7 14.05 -10.39 17.14
C VAL A 7 14.92 -9.22 17.58
N ASP A 8 15.18 -8.30 16.65
CA ASP A 8 15.93 -7.08 16.93
C ASP A 8 15.37 -6.38 18.18
N SER A 9 16.24 -6.15 19.17
CA SER A 9 15.84 -5.61 20.48
C SER A 9 15.32 -4.17 20.45
N SER A 10 15.37 -3.50 19.29
CA SER A 10 14.69 -2.23 19.07
C SER A 10 13.22 -2.37 18.68
N ILE A 11 12.72 -3.60 18.50
CA ILE A 11 11.33 -3.92 18.15
C ILE A 11 10.60 -4.68 19.28
N CYS A 12 11.32 -5.18 20.29
CA CYS A 12 10.72 -5.92 21.42
C CYS A 12 10.81 -5.14 22.75
N GLY A 13 9.70 -5.07 23.49
CA GLY A 13 9.54 -4.31 24.74
C GLY A 13 8.15 -3.70 24.87
N SER A 14 7.85 -3.04 26.00
CA SER A 14 6.63 -2.23 26.10
C SER A 14 6.75 -1.01 25.18
N PHE A 15 5.62 -0.45 24.74
CA PHE A 15 5.59 0.71 23.85
C PHE A 15 6.46 1.87 24.37
N ASP A 16 6.40 2.12 25.68
CA ASP A 16 7.20 3.16 26.32
C ASP A 16 8.70 2.87 26.32
N GLU A 17 9.09 1.61 26.44
CA GLU A 17 10.49 1.17 26.45
C GLU A 17 11.12 1.29 25.06
N VAL A 18 10.38 0.86 24.03
CA VAL A 18 10.77 1.02 22.62
C VAL A 18 10.85 2.49 22.25
N LYS A 19 9.86 3.31 22.66
CA LYS A 19 9.81 4.75 22.41
C LYS A 19 11.00 5.49 23.03
N LYS A 20 11.38 5.17 24.27
CA LYS A 20 12.56 5.76 24.94
C LYS A 20 13.86 5.38 24.23
N LYS A 21 14.03 4.12 23.84
CA LYS A 21 15.22 3.67 23.07
C LYS A 21 15.32 4.35 21.71
N MET A 22 14.20 4.55 21.02
CA MET A 22 14.17 5.27 19.74
C MET A 22 14.49 6.76 19.88
N LEU A 23 13.95 7.43 20.89
CA LEU A 23 14.22 8.86 21.14
C LEU A 23 15.68 9.11 21.57
N ASN A 24 16.26 8.20 22.36
CA ASN A 24 17.65 8.33 22.84
C ASN A 24 18.69 7.92 21.78
N ARG A 25 18.29 7.28 20.69
CA ARG A 25 19.19 6.93 19.56
C ARG A 25 19.51 8.13 18.66
N SER A 26 18.94 9.30 18.94
CA SER A 26 19.19 10.53 18.20
C SER A 26 20.43 11.27 18.70
N GLN A 27 21.61 10.68 18.50
CA GLN A 27 22.79 11.50 18.24
C GLN A 27 22.96 11.57 16.72
N SER A 28 22.61 12.73 16.15
CA SER A 28 22.81 13.11 14.76
C SER A 28 21.88 12.50 13.69
N PHE A 29 20.56 12.56 13.90
CA PHE A 29 19.61 12.49 12.78
C PHE A 29 18.92 13.85 12.59
N LYS A 30 19.31 14.57 11.52
CA LYS A 30 18.73 15.88 11.16
C LYS A 30 17.57 15.68 10.19
N TRP A 31 16.45 15.18 10.71
CA TRP A 31 15.20 14.88 9.98
C TRP A 31 14.74 15.95 8.99
N LYS A 32 14.97 17.25 9.26
CA LYS A 32 14.57 18.34 8.37
C LYS A 32 15.37 18.42 7.06
N ARG A 33 16.60 17.90 7.03
CA ARG A 33 17.46 17.91 5.84
C ARG A 33 17.19 16.68 4.99
N ASP A 34 17.17 15.52 5.65
CA ASP A 34 16.95 14.23 4.98
C ASP A 34 15.54 14.13 4.37
N LEU A 35 14.51 14.74 4.98
CA LEU A 35 13.16 14.79 4.41
C LEU A 35 13.07 15.67 3.15
N LYS A 36 13.82 16.78 3.11
CA LYS A 36 13.89 17.66 1.93
C LYS A 36 14.66 16.98 0.80
N ASP A 37 15.70 16.24 1.13
CA ASP A 37 16.48 15.46 0.17
C ASP A 37 15.62 14.34 -0.42
N LEU A 38 14.83 13.63 0.38
CA LEU A 38 13.89 12.63 -0.10
C LEU A 38 12.77 13.22 -0.98
N GLN A 39 12.22 14.39 -0.61
CA GLN A 39 11.23 15.08 -1.45
C GLN A 39 11.84 15.51 -2.78
N ALA A 40 13.06 16.05 -2.78
CA ALA A 40 13.75 16.44 -4.00
C ALA A 40 14.07 15.24 -4.91
N ILE A 41 14.47 14.10 -4.33
CA ILE A 41 14.68 12.84 -5.06
C ILE A 41 13.36 12.35 -5.66
N TYR A 42 12.29 12.29 -4.86
CA TYR A 42 10.97 11.90 -5.34
C TYR A 42 10.54 12.80 -6.51
N ASP A 43 10.60 14.12 -6.32
CA ASP A 43 10.26 15.10 -7.35
C ASP A 43 11.14 14.94 -8.60
N SER A 44 12.42 14.59 -8.48
CA SER A 44 13.27 14.36 -9.67
C SER A 44 12.79 13.18 -10.53
N PHE A 45 12.15 12.18 -9.92
CA PHE A 45 11.63 11.00 -10.61
C PHE A 45 10.15 11.13 -11.00
N THR A 46 9.38 11.94 -10.26
CA THR A 46 7.92 12.05 -10.45
C THR A 46 7.49 13.38 -11.06
N THR A 47 8.37 14.38 -11.15
CA THR A 47 8.06 15.60 -11.90
C THR A 47 7.80 15.18 -13.35
N PRO A 48 6.61 15.45 -13.90
CA PRO A 48 6.34 15.13 -15.29
C PRO A 48 7.34 15.91 -16.13
N LEU A 49 8.10 15.21 -16.97
CA LEU A 49 8.92 15.86 -17.99
C LEU A 49 8.05 16.92 -18.68
N LYS A 50 8.55 18.16 -18.77
CA LYS A 50 7.84 19.22 -19.48
C LYS A 50 7.41 18.66 -20.84
N PRO A 51 6.12 18.74 -21.21
CA PRO A 51 5.67 18.20 -22.48
C PRO A 51 6.52 18.80 -23.58
N LEU A 52 7.13 17.95 -24.41
CA LEU A 52 7.84 18.41 -25.59
C LEU A 52 6.87 19.24 -26.45
N PRO A 53 7.30 20.40 -26.97
CA PRO A 53 6.45 21.21 -27.83
C PRO A 53 6.03 20.35 -29.04
N GLY A 54 4.73 20.08 -29.17
CA GLY A 54 4.16 19.24 -30.23
C GLY A 54 3.61 17.87 -29.80
N VAL A 55 3.70 17.48 -28.51
CA VAL A 55 3.04 16.25 -28.03
C VAL A 55 1.63 16.59 -27.53
N HIS A 56 0.64 16.26 -28.34
CA HIS A 56 -0.77 16.49 -28.05
C HIS A 56 -1.32 15.44 -27.08
N SER A 57 -2.00 15.95 -26.05
CA SER A 57 -2.88 15.31 -25.08
C SER A 57 -2.23 14.47 -23.96
N PRO A 58 -2.65 14.69 -22.69
CA PRO A 58 -2.27 13.80 -21.60
C PRO A 58 -2.78 12.40 -21.93
N LEU A 59 -1.96 11.38 -21.66
CA LEU A 59 -2.43 10.00 -21.56
C LEU A 59 -3.72 10.03 -20.74
N GLN A 60 -4.86 9.80 -21.39
CA GLN A 60 -6.13 9.73 -20.68
C GLN A 60 -5.94 8.63 -19.65
N SER A 61 -5.86 9.03 -18.39
CA SER A 61 -5.78 8.11 -17.27
C SER A 61 -6.97 7.17 -17.46
N SER A 62 -6.70 5.92 -17.81
CA SER A 62 -7.74 4.90 -17.93
C SER A 62 -8.37 4.77 -16.56
N GLN A 63 -9.50 5.45 -16.36
CA GLN A 63 -10.23 5.36 -15.11
C GLN A 63 -10.64 3.91 -14.96
N THR A 64 -10.16 3.26 -13.89
CA THR A 64 -10.56 1.89 -13.61
C THR A 64 -12.06 1.86 -13.33
N VAL A 65 -12.81 1.05 -14.07
CA VAL A 65 -14.25 0.89 -13.87
C VAL A 65 -14.50 0.34 -12.46
N ILE A 66 -15.08 1.17 -11.59
CA ILE A 66 -15.51 0.75 -10.25
C ILE A 66 -16.87 0.08 -10.40
N HIS A 67 -16.93 -1.25 -10.25
CA HIS A 67 -18.20 -1.94 -10.13
C HIS A 67 -18.88 -1.58 -8.81
N THR A 68 -20.02 -0.90 -8.88
CA THR A 68 -20.87 -0.56 -7.72
C THR A 68 -21.64 -1.76 -7.17
N SER A 69 -21.73 -2.85 -7.95
CA SER A 69 -22.43 -4.06 -7.54
C SER A 69 -21.64 -4.82 -6.48
N LYS A 70 -22.36 -5.34 -5.48
CA LYS A 70 -21.79 -6.22 -4.45
C LYS A 70 -21.18 -7.45 -5.12
N LYS A 71 -19.89 -7.68 -4.88
CA LYS A 71 -19.20 -8.90 -5.33
C LYS A 71 -19.84 -10.11 -4.65
N VAL A 72 -20.36 -11.06 -5.44
CA VAL A 72 -20.86 -12.35 -4.94
C VAL A 72 -19.66 -13.19 -4.48
N GLY A 73 -19.70 -13.65 -3.23
CA GLY A 73 -18.70 -14.53 -2.68
C GLY A 73 -18.80 -15.94 -3.26
N ARG A 74 -17.66 -16.65 -3.34
CA ARG A 74 -17.58 -18.01 -3.92
C ARG A 74 -18.57 -18.99 -3.28
N ASN A 75 -18.86 -18.84 -1.99
CA ASN A 75 -19.74 -19.75 -1.23
C ASN A 75 -21.19 -19.25 -1.09
N ASP A 76 -21.49 -18.03 -1.55
CA ASP A 76 -22.83 -17.45 -1.44
C ASP A 76 -23.83 -18.17 -2.35
N PRO A 77 -25.14 -18.07 -2.07
CA PRO A 77 -26.18 -18.52 -3.00
C PRO A 77 -25.98 -17.90 -4.39
N CYS A 78 -26.10 -18.72 -5.44
CA CYS A 78 -25.89 -18.26 -6.80
C CYS A 78 -27.03 -17.33 -7.24
N PRO A 79 -26.73 -16.12 -7.76
CA PRO A 79 -27.75 -15.13 -8.13
C PRO A 79 -28.63 -15.55 -9.33
N CYS A 80 -28.35 -16.68 -9.98
CA CYS A 80 -29.20 -17.23 -11.04
C CYS A 80 -30.44 -18.00 -10.53
N GLY A 81 -30.65 -18.05 -9.21
CA GLY A 81 -31.83 -18.71 -8.62
C GLY A 81 -31.72 -20.24 -8.51
N SER A 82 -30.57 -20.84 -8.82
CA SER A 82 -30.41 -22.31 -8.79
C SER A 82 -30.37 -22.95 -7.40
N GLY A 83 -30.34 -22.15 -6.33
CA GLY A 83 -30.17 -22.61 -4.95
C GLY A 83 -28.77 -23.19 -4.62
N LYS A 84 -27.88 -23.30 -5.61
CA LYS A 84 -26.51 -23.82 -5.43
C LYS A 84 -25.55 -22.70 -4.99
N LYS A 85 -24.43 -23.05 -4.34
CA LYS A 85 -23.33 -22.10 -4.07
C LYS A 85 -22.76 -21.57 -5.39
N TYR A 86 -22.37 -20.29 -5.47
CA TYR A 86 -21.83 -19.66 -6.68
C TYR A 86 -20.67 -20.47 -7.30
N LYS A 87 -19.77 -21.00 -6.46
CA LYS A 87 -18.65 -21.89 -6.85
C LYS A 87 -19.06 -23.21 -7.51
N LYS A 88 -20.30 -23.66 -7.34
CA LYS A 88 -20.82 -24.92 -7.89
C LYS A 88 -21.83 -24.68 -9.02
N CYS A 89 -22.06 -23.43 -9.41
CA CYS A 89 -23.01 -23.04 -10.43
C CYS A 89 -22.32 -22.12 -11.45
N CYS A 90 -22.63 -20.83 -11.49
CA CYS A 90 -22.15 -19.91 -12.53
C CYS A 90 -20.64 -19.66 -12.54
N LEU A 91 -19.91 -19.99 -11.46
CA LEU A 91 -18.44 -19.91 -11.45
C LEU A 91 -17.76 -21.14 -12.06
N ARG A 92 -18.46 -22.28 -12.14
CA ARG A 92 -18.02 -23.49 -12.86
C ARG A 92 -18.53 -23.46 -14.30
N LYS A 93 -18.27 -22.35 -15.01
CA LYS A 93 -18.26 -22.44 -16.46
C LYS A 93 -17.17 -23.43 -16.88
#